data_AF-A0A976L857-F1
#
_entry.id   AF-A0A976L857-F1
#
_cell.length_a   1.000
_cell.length_b   1.000
_cell.length_c   1.000
_cell.angle_alpha   90.00
_cell.angle_beta   90.00
_cell.angle_gamma   90.00
#
_symmetry.space_group_name_H-M   'P 1'
#
loop_
_entity.id
_entity.type
_entity.pdbx_description
1 polymer ?
#
loop_
_entity_poly.entity_id
_entity_poly.type
_entity_poly.pdbx_seq_one_letter_code
_entity_poly.pdbx_strand_id
1 'polypeptide(L)'
;MSRLARGDCECDAALGAFFAVVLVLLMSTMYGCGSNQDHAVEQLREKFLLPGEPLSAQSIQEALESLSTADPSGGAIVVVGRIFAKELDPFEQGQASFILSEVPVSDHGGADHDAESCPFCKRRMAKSPLASVRFVDENGGTLPFDARRIFGIKKGQVVVIKGRATSEISVGTPLLSLQADGLFVRNE
;
A
#
# COMPACT_ATOMS: atom_id res chain seq x y z
N MET A 1 -90.84 4.08 -19.87
CA MET A 1 -90.21 3.64 -21.14
C MET A 1 -89.37 4.81 -21.62
N SER A 2 -88.05 4.83 -21.75
CA SER A 2 -86.96 3.85 -21.65
C SER A 2 -85.66 4.70 -21.58
N ARG A 3 -84.81 4.49 -20.56
CA ARG A 3 -83.37 4.09 -20.61
C ARG A 3 -82.34 4.98 -21.35
N LEU A 4 -81.17 5.06 -20.69
CA LEU A 4 -79.77 5.39 -21.12
C LEU A 4 -79.34 6.82 -20.74
N ALA A 5 -78.57 7.11 -19.68
CA ALA A 5 -77.32 6.54 -19.15
C ALA A 5 -76.10 6.70 -20.08
N ARG A 6 -75.28 7.71 -19.78
CA ARG A 6 -73.84 7.88 -20.04
C ARG A 6 -73.40 9.06 -19.14
N GLY A 7 -72.51 8.97 -18.16
CA GLY A 7 -71.46 8.00 -17.92
C GLY A 7 -70.15 8.46 -18.57
N ASP A 8 -69.69 9.67 -18.22
CA ASP A 8 -68.37 10.17 -18.62
C ASP A 8 -67.44 10.16 -17.40
N CYS A 9 -66.44 9.29 -17.48
CA CYS A 9 -65.39 9.05 -16.50
C CYS A 9 -64.35 10.17 -16.53
N GLU A 10 -64.19 10.89 -15.42
CA GLU A 10 -62.98 11.64 -15.09
C GLU A 10 -61.93 10.67 -14.51
N CYS A 11 -61.12 10.04 -15.37
CA CYS A 11 -60.05 9.11 -14.95
C CYS A 11 -58.78 9.25 -15.81
N ASP A 12 -58.15 10.43 -15.89
CA ASP A 12 -56.85 10.52 -16.61
C ASP A 12 -55.78 11.41 -15.97
N ALA A 13 -56.10 12.24 -14.97
CA ALA A 13 -55.10 13.17 -14.40
C ALA A 13 -54.21 12.58 -13.28
N ALA A 14 -54.62 11.48 -12.64
CA ALA A 14 -53.96 11.00 -11.42
C ALA A 14 -52.79 10.02 -11.66
N LEU A 15 -52.67 9.44 -12.85
CA LEU A 15 -51.70 8.37 -13.13
C LEU A 15 -50.29 8.91 -13.46
N GLY A 16 -50.19 10.12 -14.03
CA GLY A 16 -48.92 10.73 -14.42
C GLY A 16 -48.09 11.30 -13.25
N ALA A 17 -48.76 11.83 -12.23
CA ALA A 17 -48.09 12.45 -11.08
C ALA A 17 -47.38 11.43 -10.17
N PHE A 18 -47.97 10.24 -10.00
CA PHE A 18 -47.37 9.17 -9.20
C PHE A 18 -46.13 8.57 -9.87
N PHE A 19 -46.14 8.42 -11.20
CA PHE A 19 -44.99 7.87 -11.94
C PHE A 19 -43.78 8.81 -11.92
N ALA A 20 -44.00 10.12 -11.98
CA ALA A 20 -42.93 11.12 -11.92
C ALA A 20 -42.24 11.19 -10.54
N VAL A 21 -43.00 11.05 -9.44
CA VAL A 21 -42.44 11.10 -8.08
C VAL A 21 -41.61 9.84 -7.77
N VAL A 22 -42.04 8.67 -8.24
CA VAL A 22 -41.30 7.42 -8.07
C VAL A 22 -40.00 7.41 -8.88
N LEU A 23 -39.99 7.99 -10.09
CA LEU A 23 -38.79 8.09 -10.93
C LEU A 23 -37.73 9.03 -10.33
N VAL A 24 -38.13 10.14 -9.70
CA VAL A 24 -37.21 11.09 -9.04
C VAL A 24 -36.63 10.52 -7.74
N LEU A 25 -37.42 9.75 -6.99
CA LEU A 25 -36.93 9.09 -5.77
C LEU A 25 -35.91 7.97 -6.07
N LEU A 26 -36.05 7.28 -7.21
CA LEU A 26 -35.14 6.20 -7.63
C LEU A 26 -33.77 6.72 -8.14
N MET A 27 -33.69 7.95 -8.66
CA MET A 27 -32.43 8.56 -9.12
C MET A 27 -31.53 9.06 -7.99
N SER A 28 -32.04 9.14 -6.75
CA SER A 28 -31.31 9.74 -5.62
C SER A 28 -30.41 8.76 -4.84
N THR A 29 -30.46 7.45 -5.12
CA THR A 29 -29.71 6.44 -4.36
C THR A 29 -28.37 6.02 -4.99
N MET A 30 -28.00 6.58 -6.15
CA MET A 30 -26.81 6.16 -6.91
C MET A 30 -25.54 7.02 -6.68
N TYR A 31 -25.59 8.06 -5.84
CA TYR A 31 -24.44 8.94 -5.57
C TYR A 31 -24.07 8.90 -4.09
N GLY A 32 -23.18 7.99 -3.66
CA GLY A 32 -22.85 7.98 -2.23
C GLY A 32 -21.72 7.13 -1.67
N CYS A 33 -20.97 6.32 -2.43
CA CYS A 33 -19.92 5.46 -1.84
C CYS A 33 -18.46 5.87 -2.12
N GLY A 34 -18.21 6.99 -2.80
CA GLY A 34 -16.84 7.37 -3.22
C GLY A 34 -16.03 8.16 -2.18
N SER A 35 -16.62 9.16 -1.54
CA SER A 35 -15.84 10.17 -0.78
C SER A 35 -15.18 9.63 0.50
N ASN A 36 -15.83 8.71 1.21
CA ASN A 36 -15.36 8.27 2.53
C ASN A 36 -14.05 7.46 2.46
N GLN A 37 -13.89 6.66 1.40
CA GLN A 37 -12.68 5.86 1.20
C GLN A 37 -11.49 6.72 0.79
N ASP A 38 -11.73 7.77 -0.01
CA ASP A 38 -10.66 8.65 -0.49
C ASP A 38 -10.13 9.56 0.64
N HIS A 39 -11.00 10.03 1.54
CA HIS A 39 -10.57 10.74 2.75
C HIS A 39 -9.71 9.86 3.67
N ALA A 40 -10.07 8.60 3.86
CA ALA A 40 -9.28 7.67 4.67
C ALA A 40 -7.89 7.41 4.06
N VAL A 41 -7.82 7.25 2.73
CA VAL A 41 -6.55 7.09 2.01
C VAL A 41 -5.65 8.31 2.16
N GLU A 42 -6.21 9.53 2.09
CA GLU A 42 -5.45 10.76 2.27
C GLU A 42 -4.88 10.87 3.69
N GLN A 43 -5.69 10.59 4.71
CA GLN A 43 -5.23 10.61 6.10
C GLN A 43 -4.10 9.60 6.36
N LEU A 44 -4.20 8.40 5.78
CA LEU A 44 -3.14 7.40 5.87
C LEU A 44 -1.88 7.86 5.14
N ARG A 45 -2.02 8.50 3.98
CA ARG A 45 -0.88 9.08 3.25
C ARG A 45 -0.19 10.15 4.09
N GLU A 46 -0.92 11.11 4.65
CA GLU A 46 -0.35 12.15 5.51
C GLU A 46 0.33 11.58 6.76
N LYS A 47 -0.22 10.50 7.33
CA LYS A 47 0.34 9.84 8.52
C LYS A 47 1.66 9.12 8.25
N PHE A 48 1.74 8.39 7.13
CA PHE A 48 2.84 7.46 6.87
C PHE A 48 3.84 7.98 5.83
N LEU A 49 3.44 8.86 4.91
CA LEU A 49 4.34 9.39 3.89
C LEU A 49 5.22 10.48 4.49
N LEU A 50 6.52 10.22 4.56
CA LEU A 50 7.51 11.16 5.06
C LEU A 50 7.80 12.23 4.00
N PRO A 51 7.93 13.51 4.39
CA PRO A 51 8.21 14.59 3.44
C PRO A 51 9.67 14.63 2.96
N GLY A 52 10.57 13.88 3.62
CA GLY A 52 12.00 13.85 3.31
C GLY A 52 12.63 12.53 3.71
N GLU A 53 13.83 12.28 3.17
CA GLU A 53 14.56 11.04 3.42
C GLU A 53 15.01 10.96 4.90
N PRO A 54 14.64 9.89 5.63
CA PRO A 54 15.14 9.69 6.99
C PRO A 54 16.64 9.39 6.99
N LEU A 55 17.37 9.99 7.94
CA LEU A 55 18.78 9.71 8.17
C LEU A 55 18.97 8.25 8.60
N SER A 56 20.16 7.70 8.32
CA SER A 56 20.57 6.34 8.71
C SER A 56 19.87 5.21 7.95
N ALA A 57 19.52 5.43 6.67
CA ALA A 57 19.03 4.36 5.82
C ALA A 57 20.12 3.30 5.59
N GLN A 58 19.83 2.08 6.04
CA GLN A 58 20.70 0.90 5.92
C GLN A 58 20.14 -0.08 4.90
N SER A 59 20.98 -1.01 4.46
CA SER A 59 20.56 -2.13 3.61
C SER A 59 19.70 -3.14 4.40
N ILE A 60 18.90 -3.96 3.71
CA ILE A 60 18.10 -5.02 4.35
C ILE A 60 19.03 -6.02 5.03
N GLN A 61 20.17 -6.32 4.42
CA GLN A 61 21.16 -7.21 5.00
C GLN A 61 21.77 -6.62 6.28
N GLU A 62 22.17 -5.36 6.28
CA GLU A 62 22.72 -4.69 7.46
C GLU A 62 21.70 -4.63 8.60
N ALA A 63 20.44 -4.37 8.28
CA ALA A 63 19.34 -4.40 9.23
C ALA A 63 19.17 -5.79 9.87
N LEU A 64 19.22 -6.85 9.06
CA LEU A 64 19.12 -8.22 9.54
C LEU A 64 20.31 -8.63 10.43
N GLU A 65 21.53 -8.23 10.05
CA GLU A 65 22.74 -8.45 10.83
C GLU A 65 22.69 -7.70 12.17
N SER A 66 22.16 -6.47 12.16
CA SER A 66 21.94 -5.67 13.37
C SER A 66 20.95 -6.33 14.32
N LEU A 67 19.85 -6.92 13.81
CA LEU A 67 18.90 -7.67 14.64
C LEU A 67 19.45 -9.03 15.13
N SER A 68 20.42 -9.60 14.43
CA SER A 68 21.08 -10.84 14.84
C SER A 68 22.09 -10.60 15.97
N THR A 69 22.58 -9.36 16.11
CA THR A 69 23.58 -8.95 17.12
C THR A 69 22.96 -8.16 18.28
N ALA A 70 21.85 -7.45 18.04
CA ALA A 70 21.02 -6.80 19.04
C ALA A 70 19.84 -7.70 19.48
N ASP A 71 18.98 -7.20 20.37
CA ASP A 71 17.74 -7.89 20.75
C ASP A 71 16.90 -8.19 19.48
N PRO A 72 16.54 -9.45 19.20
CA PRO A 72 15.72 -9.82 18.03
C PRO A 72 14.32 -9.21 18.04
N SER A 73 13.93 -8.57 19.15
CA SER A 73 12.60 -8.02 19.40
C SER A 73 12.51 -6.54 19.01
N GLY A 74 12.35 -6.26 17.72
CA GLY A 74 11.67 -5.03 17.28
C GLY A 74 12.47 -3.74 17.35
N GLY A 75 13.76 -3.76 16.96
CA GLY A 75 14.57 -2.55 16.85
C GLY A 75 13.95 -1.53 15.87
N ALA A 76 13.92 -0.26 16.28
CA ALA A 76 13.56 0.83 15.38
C ALA A 76 14.70 1.02 14.37
N ILE A 77 14.41 0.80 13.09
CA ILE A 77 15.39 0.86 12.01
C ILE A 77 14.86 1.62 10.80
N VAL A 78 15.79 2.04 9.95
CA VAL A 78 15.51 2.69 8.67
C VAL A 78 16.17 1.85 7.58
N VAL A 79 15.37 1.35 6.65
CA VAL A 79 15.83 0.43 5.61
C VAL A 79 15.52 1.01 4.23
N VAL A 80 16.50 0.95 3.34
CA VAL A 80 16.31 1.27 1.92
C VAL A 80 16.21 -0.01 1.10
N GLY A 81 15.25 -0.05 0.18
CA GLY A 81 15.00 -1.21 -0.68
C GLY A 81 14.27 -0.83 -1.95
N ARG A 82 14.31 -1.73 -2.94
CA ARG A 82 13.55 -1.60 -4.18
C ARG A 82 12.30 -2.46 -4.08
N ILE A 83 11.15 -1.95 -4.48
CA ILE A 83 9.89 -2.70 -4.46
C ILE A 83 9.92 -3.76 -5.56
N PHE A 84 10.30 -4.98 -5.20
CA PHE A 84 10.51 -6.06 -6.15
C PHE A 84 10.41 -7.43 -5.48
N ALA A 85 9.70 -8.36 -6.13
CA ALA A 85 9.48 -9.71 -5.63
C ALA A 85 9.78 -10.76 -6.71
N LYS A 86 10.96 -10.70 -7.33
CA LYS A 86 11.38 -11.63 -8.40
C LYS A 86 10.27 -11.80 -9.46
N GLU A 87 9.76 -13.02 -9.62
CA GLU A 87 8.73 -13.41 -10.58
C GLU A 87 7.29 -13.15 -10.11
N LEU A 88 7.11 -12.69 -8.87
CA LEU A 88 5.81 -12.39 -8.26
C LEU A 88 5.49 -10.88 -8.27
N ASP A 89 4.22 -10.57 -7.99
CA ASP A 89 3.80 -9.20 -7.66
C ASP A 89 4.32 -8.86 -6.26
N PRO A 90 5.11 -7.78 -6.08
CA PRO A 90 5.57 -7.38 -4.77
C PRO A 90 4.46 -6.81 -3.88
N PHE A 91 3.29 -6.46 -4.42
CA PHE A 91 2.18 -5.91 -3.65
C PHE A 91 1.14 -6.97 -3.31
N GLU A 92 0.62 -6.91 -2.09
CA GLU A 92 -0.52 -7.72 -1.68
C GLU A 92 -1.82 -6.96 -2.00
N GLN A 93 -2.75 -7.63 -2.69
CA GLN A 93 -4.00 -6.99 -3.09
C GLN A 93 -4.88 -6.69 -1.88
N GLY A 94 -5.31 -5.44 -1.77
CA GLY A 94 -6.20 -5.01 -0.67
C GLY A 94 -5.50 -4.85 0.68
N GLN A 95 -4.17 -4.95 0.75
CA GLN A 95 -3.41 -4.74 1.97
C GLN A 95 -2.29 -3.73 1.76
N ALA A 96 -1.97 -3.00 2.82
CA ALA A 96 -0.85 -2.08 2.84
C ALA A 96 0.43 -2.86 3.18
N SER A 97 0.76 -3.80 2.32
CA SER A 97 1.95 -4.65 2.45
C SER A 97 2.62 -4.84 1.10
N PHE A 98 3.95 -4.88 1.14
CA PHE A 98 4.74 -5.17 -0.05
C PHE A 98 6.12 -5.73 0.29
N ILE A 99 6.75 -6.34 -0.71
CA ILE A 99 8.08 -6.92 -0.59
C ILE A 99 9.12 -5.95 -1.16
N LEU A 100 10.19 -5.77 -0.39
CA LEU A 100 11.41 -5.10 -0.81
C LEU A 100 12.50 -6.13 -1.11
N SER A 101 13.21 -5.88 -2.20
CA SER A 101 14.49 -6.49 -2.48
C SER A 101 15.61 -5.56 -2.04
N GLU A 102 16.74 -6.16 -1.67
CA GLU A 102 17.96 -5.44 -1.39
C GLU A 102 18.32 -4.53 -2.56
N VAL A 103 18.78 -3.32 -2.24
CA VAL A 103 19.49 -2.45 -3.18
C VAL A 103 20.92 -2.30 -2.70
N PRO A 104 21.90 -2.23 -3.61
CA PRO A 104 23.26 -1.93 -3.21
C PRO A 104 23.28 -0.52 -2.64
N VAL A 105 23.43 -0.41 -1.32
CA VAL A 105 23.83 0.85 -0.69
C VAL A 105 25.27 1.11 -1.12
N SER A 106 25.53 2.27 -1.72
CA SER A 106 26.82 2.65 -2.30
C SER A 106 27.93 2.87 -1.26
N ASP A 107 27.80 2.32 -0.05
CA ASP A 107 28.73 2.56 1.06
C ASP A 107 30.02 1.73 0.98
N HIS A 108 30.19 0.92 -0.07
CA HIS A 108 31.42 0.17 -0.33
C HIS A 108 32.14 0.59 -1.62
N GLY A 109 31.72 1.69 -2.22
CA GLY A 109 32.39 2.27 -3.36
C GLY A 109 32.13 3.76 -3.35
N GLY A 110 33.16 4.56 -3.10
CA GLY A 110 33.13 5.96 -3.48
C GLY A 110 32.63 6.10 -4.93
N ALA A 111 32.24 7.32 -5.31
CA ALA A 111 31.52 7.69 -6.54
C ALA A 111 32.01 7.10 -7.89
N ASP A 112 33.11 6.33 -7.92
CA ASP A 112 33.71 5.65 -9.06
C ASP A 112 33.44 4.13 -9.16
N HIS A 113 32.68 3.50 -8.23
CA HIS A 113 32.38 2.07 -8.32
C HIS A 113 30.94 1.79 -8.74
N ASP A 114 30.78 1.33 -9.98
CA ASP A 114 29.51 0.81 -10.49
C ASP A 114 29.17 -0.52 -9.80
N ALA A 115 28.24 -0.46 -8.84
CA ALA A 115 27.72 -1.61 -8.12
C ALA A 115 27.07 -2.64 -9.08
N GLU A 116 26.57 -2.22 -10.24
CA GLU A 116 25.98 -3.08 -11.26
C GLU A 116 27.02 -3.83 -12.11
N SER A 117 28.28 -3.41 -12.11
CA SER A 117 29.36 -4.10 -12.83
C SER A 117 30.14 -5.09 -11.94
N CYS A 118 30.00 -4.99 -10.62
CA CYS A 118 30.75 -5.81 -9.67
C CYS A 118 30.20 -7.25 -9.56
N PRO A 119 30.97 -8.29 -9.93
CA PRO A 119 30.52 -9.68 -9.84
C PRO A 119 30.28 -10.15 -8.39
N PHE A 120 30.91 -9.52 -7.40
CA PHE A 120 30.64 -9.77 -5.98
C PHE A 120 29.30 -9.19 -5.55
N CYS A 121 28.98 -7.95 -5.95
CA CYS A 121 27.69 -7.33 -5.67
C CYS A 121 26.55 -8.14 -6.32
N LYS A 122 26.71 -8.59 -7.57
CA LYS A 122 25.71 -9.45 -8.23
C LYS A 122 25.46 -10.77 -7.47
N ARG A 123 26.52 -11.41 -7.00
CA ARG A 123 26.39 -12.67 -6.25
C ARG A 123 25.75 -12.45 -4.88
N ARG A 124 26.04 -11.32 -4.23
CA ARG A 124 25.40 -10.90 -2.98
C ARG A 124 23.90 -10.66 -3.19
N MET A 125 23.54 -9.88 -4.21
CA MET A 125 22.16 -9.59 -4.63
C MET A 125 21.35 -10.86 -4.93
N ALA A 126 21.96 -11.86 -5.59
CA ALA A 126 21.30 -13.12 -5.90
C ALA A 126 20.92 -13.94 -4.65
N LYS A 127 21.63 -13.72 -3.53
CA LYS A 127 21.37 -14.36 -2.23
C LYS A 127 20.83 -13.38 -1.19
N SER A 128 20.49 -12.16 -1.60
CA SER A 128 20.09 -11.12 -0.65
C SER A 128 18.77 -11.48 0.01
N PRO A 129 18.63 -11.19 1.32
CA PRO A 129 17.38 -11.33 2.02
C PRO A 129 16.32 -10.41 1.40
N LEU A 130 15.06 -10.82 1.52
CA LEU A 130 13.91 -9.97 1.22
C LEU A 130 13.42 -9.32 2.51
N ALA A 131 12.80 -8.16 2.39
CA ALA A 131 12.04 -7.57 3.49
C ALA A 131 10.56 -7.54 3.14
N SER A 132 9.73 -7.98 4.07
CA SER A 132 8.28 -7.81 4.01
C SER A 132 7.91 -6.57 4.81
N VAL A 133 7.33 -5.58 4.15
CA VAL A 133 6.89 -4.33 4.76
C VAL A 133 5.39 -4.38 4.96
N ARG A 134 4.92 -4.08 6.17
CA ARG A 134 3.49 -4.00 6.50
C ARG A 134 3.21 -2.71 7.26
N PHE A 135 2.17 -2.00 6.83
CA PHE A 135 1.61 -0.89 7.58
C PHE A 135 0.45 -1.40 8.40
N VAL A 136 0.49 -1.17 9.71
CA VAL A 136 -0.55 -1.63 10.61
C VAL A 136 -1.40 -0.48 11.14
N ASP A 137 -2.61 -0.83 11.59
CA ASP A 137 -3.45 0.02 12.39
C ASP A 137 -3.05 0.00 13.88
N GLU A 138 -3.83 0.69 14.71
CA GLU A 138 -3.64 0.75 16.16
C GLU A 138 -3.89 -0.60 16.85
N ASN A 139 -4.58 -1.52 16.17
CA ASN A 139 -4.86 -2.88 16.65
C ASN A 139 -3.77 -3.89 16.22
N GLY A 140 -2.76 -3.44 15.46
CA GLY A 140 -1.69 -4.30 14.94
C GLY A 140 -2.08 -5.09 13.68
N GLY A 141 -3.26 -4.84 13.10
CA GLY A 141 -3.70 -5.46 11.85
C GLY A 141 -3.16 -4.69 10.64
N THR A 142 -2.78 -5.39 9.57
CA THR A 142 -2.38 -4.73 8.31
C THR A 142 -3.54 -3.89 7.77
N LEU A 143 -3.25 -2.66 7.33
CA LEU A 143 -4.29 -1.77 6.81
C LEU A 143 -4.96 -2.39 5.57
N PRO A 144 -6.31 -2.38 5.48
CA PRO A 144 -7.09 -3.01 4.41
C PRO A 144 -7.14 -2.13 3.14
N PHE A 145 -6.02 -1.56 2.75
CA PHE A 145 -5.88 -0.66 1.61
C PHE A 145 -4.64 -1.01 0.84
N ASP A 146 -4.74 -1.10 -0.49
CA ASP A 146 -3.58 -1.34 -1.34
C ASP A 146 -2.51 -0.26 -1.15
N ALA A 147 -1.27 -0.66 -0.89
CA ALA A 147 -0.16 0.25 -0.69
C ALA A 147 0.05 1.20 -1.89
N ARG A 148 -0.26 0.75 -3.12
CA ARG A 148 -0.18 1.58 -4.33
C ARG A 148 -1.19 2.72 -4.31
N ARG A 149 -2.37 2.48 -3.74
CA ARG A 149 -3.43 3.49 -3.63
C ARG A 149 -3.08 4.54 -2.57
N ILE A 150 -2.49 4.10 -1.45
CA ILE A 150 -2.07 5.02 -0.37
C ILE A 150 -0.87 5.85 -0.82
N PHE A 151 0.22 5.21 -1.24
CA PHE A 151 1.50 5.89 -1.42
C PHE A 151 1.81 6.27 -2.88
N GLY A 152 0.99 5.84 -3.85
CA GLY A 152 1.25 6.10 -5.28
C GLY A 152 2.47 5.35 -5.84
N ILE A 153 2.93 4.32 -5.13
CA ILE A 153 4.15 3.56 -5.43
C ILE A 153 3.94 2.49 -6.51
N LYS A 154 5.03 2.08 -7.16
CA LYS A 154 5.08 1.13 -8.28
C LYS A 154 6.21 0.12 -8.11
N LYS A 155 6.07 -1.03 -8.77
CA LYS A 155 7.13 -2.06 -8.85
C LYS A 155 8.39 -1.43 -9.47
N GLY A 156 9.54 -1.71 -8.86
CA GLY A 156 10.85 -1.24 -9.30
C GLY A 156 11.30 0.09 -8.69
N GLN A 157 10.44 0.81 -7.96
CA GLN A 157 10.84 2.04 -7.28
C GLN A 157 11.67 1.77 -6.03
N VAL A 158 12.65 2.63 -5.76
CA VAL A 158 13.39 2.63 -4.49
C VAL A 158 12.65 3.46 -3.44
N VAL A 159 12.47 2.86 -2.27
CA VAL A 159 11.81 3.48 -1.12
C VAL A 159 12.66 3.30 0.12
N VAL A 160 12.54 4.26 1.03
CA VAL A 160 13.15 4.22 2.36
C VAL A 160 12.03 4.09 3.38
N ILE A 161 12.07 3.03 4.18
CA ILE A 161 11.05 2.74 5.17
C ILE A 161 11.64 2.88 6.56
N LYS A 162 10.93 3.61 7.42
CA LYS A 162 11.22 3.71 8.85
C LYS A 162 10.20 2.88 9.61
N GLY A 163 10.67 2.05 10.53
CA GLY A 163 9.77 1.19 11.27
C GLY A 163 10.47 0.31 12.29
N ARG A 164 9.72 -0.65 12.82
CA ARG A 164 10.25 -1.71 13.69
C ARG A 164 10.49 -2.96 12.87
N ALA A 165 11.67 -3.53 12.98
CA ALA A 165 12.00 -4.76 12.27
C ALA A 165 12.20 -5.93 13.21
N THR A 166 11.79 -7.09 12.71
CA THR A 166 11.96 -8.38 13.36
C THR A 166 12.55 -9.36 12.35
N SER A 167 13.55 -10.13 12.76
CA SER A 167 14.08 -11.21 11.94
C SER A 167 13.15 -12.41 12.02
N GLU A 168 12.61 -12.84 10.88
CA GLU A 168 11.78 -14.04 10.79
C GLU A 168 12.42 -15.05 9.83
N ILE A 169 12.25 -16.34 10.10
CA ILE A 169 12.75 -17.39 9.19
C ILE A 169 11.58 -17.86 8.35
N SER A 170 11.58 -17.52 7.07
CA SER A 170 10.57 -17.96 6.12
C SER A 170 11.17 -18.99 5.18
N VAL A 171 10.66 -20.23 5.22
CA VAL A 171 11.09 -21.34 4.35
C VAL A 171 12.62 -21.57 4.36
N GLY A 172 13.24 -21.47 5.55
CA GLY A 172 14.69 -21.68 5.74
C GLY A 172 15.58 -20.53 5.26
N THR A 173 15.00 -19.42 4.80
CA THR A 173 15.73 -18.19 4.45
C THR A 173 15.36 -17.08 5.44
N PRO A 174 16.33 -16.27 5.91
CA PRO A 174 15.99 -15.14 6.75
C PRO A 174 15.22 -14.08 5.94
N LEU A 175 14.08 -13.67 6.49
CA LEU A 175 13.19 -12.64 5.98
C LEU A 175 13.11 -11.53 7.02
N LEU A 176 13.31 -10.29 6.59
CA LEU A 176 13.12 -9.14 7.48
C LEU A 176 11.63 -8.76 7.49
N SER A 177 10.97 -8.90 8.63
CA SER A 177 9.59 -8.46 8.81
C SER A 177 9.60 -7.04 9.37
N LEU A 178 9.15 -6.06 8.58
CA LEU A 178 9.18 -4.65 8.93
C LEU A 178 7.75 -4.12 9.13
N GLN A 179 7.47 -3.68 10.34
CA GLN A 179 6.29 -2.88 10.66
C GLN A 179 6.62 -1.41 10.38
N ALA A 180 6.08 -0.88 9.29
CA ALA A 180 6.38 0.48 8.84
C ALA A 180 5.61 1.51 9.66
N ASP A 181 6.35 2.47 10.22
CA ASP A 181 5.82 3.68 10.84
C ASP A 181 5.91 4.88 9.86
N GLY A 182 6.74 4.79 8.81
CA GLY A 182 6.79 5.79 7.74
C GLY A 182 7.51 5.32 6.47
N LEU A 183 7.19 5.94 5.35
CA LEU A 183 7.71 5.65 4.02
C LEU A 183 8.12 6.94 3.30
N PHE A 184 9.29 6.91 2.69
CA PHE A 184 9.76 7.94 1.77
C PHE A 184 10.03 7.31 0.40
N VAL A 185 9.53 7.93 -0.67
CA VAL A 185 9.81 7.48 -2.04
C VAL A 185 11.01 8.25 -2.56
N ARG A 186 12.08 7.54 -2.92
CA ARG A 186 13.23 8.17 -3.55
C ARG A 186 12.90 8.36 -5.03
N ASN A 187 12.75 9.62 -5.44
CA ASN A 187 12.61 9.95 -6.85
C ASN A 187 14.00 9.89 -7.49
N GLU A 188 14.30 8.75 -8.12
CA GLU A 188 15.49 8.54 -8.97
C GLU A 188 15.23 8.97 -10.43
#